data_AF-A0A660U7Z4-F1
#
_entry.id   AF-A0A660U7Z4-F1
#
_cell.length_a   1.000
_cell.length_b   1.000
_cell.length_c   1.000
_cell.angle_alpha   90.00
_cell.angle_beta   90.00
_cell.angle_gamma   90.00
#
_symmetry.space_group_name_H-M   'P 1'
#
loop_
_entity.id
_entity.type
_entity.pdbx_description
1 polymer ?
#
loop_
_entity_poly.entity_id
_entity_poly.type
_entity_poly.pdbx_seq_one_letter_code
_entity_poly.pdbx_strand_id
1 'polypeptide(L)'
;MRKEMFCCILAAFLAYPVMAMDVENKETCNVDFTHTVFVEYTTATWCPYCKYAHVALKDVYDGGEYPFYYVSLIIDKNSRAYSRAVDDYNIYYIPTVFFDGGYSVYVGADTSTADIYRNLIEESGARGVASVTPSISATWMGNSSIKIDVVVESGEVLPYDGYVRVYVAEIVSSLGWKDTGGEPYTFAFLDFAVNEQIHIEGMQTWNKTVVWDGGEFGELSPENIMVMAVIFNGEKHQGYTVPPDGSPFDAYYVDNAVASVPSMDETPPQVEITAPKGGYLYLFRKEIMNIGKTMVIGKVDIAVQAIDDATGVAKVSFYVDGEAKSVVSSPPYQWTWDEFAIGNHEIRTVATDMVGNEGSNSMELLIIIL
;
A
#
# COMPACT_ATOMS: atom_id res chain seq x y z
N MET A 1 -29.34 -49.88 38.14
CA MET A 1 -30.17 -50.99 37.64
C MET A 1 -31.14 -50.45 36.61
N ARG A 2 -31.15 -51.04 35.42
CA ARG A 2 -32.10 -50.81 34.32
C ARG A 2 -33.56 -50.67 34.76
N LYS A 3 -34.32 -49.85 34.03
CA LYS A 3 -35.67 -50.10 33.48
C LYS A 3 -35.96 -48.98 32.45
N GLU A 4 -36.04 -49.27 31.14
CA GLU A 4 -37.23 -49.74 30.38
C GLU A 4 -38.35 -48.66 30.32
N MET A 5 -39.11 -48.39 29.27
CA MET A 5 -39.30 -48.97 27.91
C MET A 5 -40.48 -48.18 27.25
N PHE A 6 -40.37 -47.89 25.95
CA PHE A 6 -41.41 -47.68 24.89
C PHE A 6 -42.69 -46.83 25.11
N CYS A 7 -43.06 -45.98 24.12
CA CYS A 7 -44.11 -46.33 23.13
C CYS A 7 -44.28 -45.30 21.97
N CYS A 8 -44.26 -45.85 20.74
CA CYS A 8 -44.95 -45.55 19.47
C CYS A 8 -45.56 -44.17 19.12
N ILE A 9 -45.38 -43.74 17.85
CA ILE A 9 -46.39 -43.89 16.76
C ILE A 9 -45.73 -43.66 15.37
N LEU A 10 -46.11 -44.53 14.43
CA LEU A 10 -45.77 -44.53 13.00
C LEU A 10 -46.36 -43.34 12.22
N ALA A 11 -45.62 -42.87 11.21
CA ALA A 11 -46.21 -42.50 9.92
C ALA A 11 -45.19 -42.85 8.80
N ALA A 12 -45.60 -43.76 7.91
CA ALA A 12 -44.84 -44.13 6.72
C ALA A 12 -45.17 -43.17 5.57
N PHE A 13 -44.16 -42.61 4.93
CA PHE A 13 -44.25 -42.09 3.56
C PHE A 13 -42.99 -42.49 2.79
N LEU A 14 -43.21 -43.12 1.64
CA LEU A 14 -42.20 -43.61 0.71
C LEU A 14 -41.43 -42.45 0.08
N ALA A 15 -40.11 -42.42 0.26
CA ALA A 15 -39.18 -41.70 -0.60
C ALA A 15 -37.88 -42.51 -0.71
N TYR A 16 -37.39 -42.65 -1.94
CA TYR A 16 -36.24 -43.43 -2.38
C TYR A 16 -34.97 -43.22 -1.53
N PRO A 17 -34.05 -44.21 -1.46
CA PRO A 17 -32.75 -43.98 -0.86
C PRO A 17 -31.96 -43.03 -1.76
N VAL A 18 -31.87 -41.76 -1.37
CA VAL A 18 -30.74 -40.93 -1.77
C VAL A 18 -29.54 -41.55 -1.05
N MET A 19 -28.62 -42.12 -1.82
CA MET A 19 -27.29 -42.41 -1.28
C MET A 19 -26.70 -41.07 -0.87
N ALA A 20 -26.57 -40.85 0.43
CA ALA A 20 -25.64 -39.85 0.93
C ALA A 20 -24.25 -40.31 0.46
N MET A 21 -23.74 -39.66 -0.58
CA MET A 21 -22.30 -39.62 -0.78
C MET A 21 -21.76 -38.83 0.40
N ASP A 22 -20.96 -39.48 1.23
CA ASP A 22 -20.14 -38.80 2.21
C ASP A 22 -19.34 -37.72 1.47
N VAL A 23 -19.64 -36.46 1.78
CA VAL A 23 -18.76 -35.35 1.41
C VAL A 23 -17.51 -35.59 2.24
N GLU A 24 -16.45 -36.06 1.57
CA GLU A 24 -15.10 -36.04 2.12
C GLU A 24 -14.84 -34.61 2.60
N ASN A 25 -14.80 -34.49 3.92
CA ASN A 25 -14.48 -33.26 4.62
C ASN A 25 -13.05 -32.92 4.23
N LYS A 26 -12.86 -31.95 3.32
CA LYS A 26 -11.55 -31.45 2.92
C LYS A 26 -10.87 -30.98 4.21
N GLU A 27 -9.88 -31.73 4.69
CA GLU A 27 -9.12 -31.36 5.87
C GLU A 27 -8.57 -29.95 5.65
N THR A 28 -8.97 -29.04 6.53
CA THR A 28 -8.40 -27.70 6.64
C THR A 28 -7.00 -27.86 7.22
N CYS A 29 -6.00 -27.19 6.61
CA CYS A 29 -4.61 -27.27 7.04
C CYS A 29 -4.48 -27.03 8.55
N ASN A 30 -3.87 -27.98 9.23
CA ASN A 30 -3.87 -28.13 10.69
C ASN A 30 -2.60 -27.52 11.33
N VAL A 31 -2.05 -26.45 10.71
CA VAL A 31 -0.82 -25.78 11.13
C VAL A 31 -1.16 -24.35 11.55
N ASP A 32 -0.94 -24.02 12.82
CA ASP A 32 -1.11 -22.65 13.32
C ASP A 32 0.06 -21.79 12.83
N PHE A 33 -0.22 -20.82 11.96
CA PHE A 33 0.75 -19.83 11.52
C PHE A 33 0.98 -18.80 12.63
N THR A 34 2.24 -18.48 12.90
CA THR A 34 2.61 -17.45 13.90
C THR A 34 2.72 -16.06 13.28
N HIS A 35 2.90 -15.98 11.96
CA HIS A 35 3.05 -14.75 11.18
C HIS A 35 2.66 -14.98 9.71
N THR A 36 2.51 -13.90 8.96
CA THR A 36 2.37 -13.94 7.51
C THR A 36 3.71 -14.20 6.85
N VAL A 37 3.82 -15.27 6.08
CA VAL A 37 5.07 -15.64 5.37
C VAL A 37 5.29 -14.69 4.18
N PHE A 38 6.54 -14.35 3.89
CA PHE A 38 6.88 -13.61 2.68
C PHE A 38 7.84 -14.40 1.78
N VAL A 39 7.56 -14.42 0.49
CA VAL A 39 8.30 -15.23 -0.48
C VAL A 39 8.90 -14.36 -1.59
N GLU A 40 10.19 -14.52 -1.85
CA GLU A 40 10.90 -13.81 -2.93
C GLU A 40 11.28 -14.78 -4.04
N TYR A 41 10.71 -14.58 -5.23
CA TYR A 41 10.89 -15.44 -6.39
C TYR A 41 11.83 -14.80 -7.42
N THR A 42 13.03 -15.33 -7.56
CA THR A 42 14.02 -14.86 -8.55
C THR A 42 13.81 -15.52 -9.91
N THR A 43 13.73 -14.70 -10.95
CA THR A 43 13.38 -15.13 -12.31
C THR A 43 13.98 -14.23 -13.39
N ALA A 44 13.89 -14.67 -14.64
CA ALA A 44 14.22 -13.85 -15.81
C ALA A 44 13.27 -14.16 -16.99
N THR A 45 13.06 -13.19 -17.89
CA THR A 45 12.14 -13.36 -19.03
C THR A 45 12.59 -14.43 -20.04
N TRP A 46 13.88 -14.77 -20.05
CA TRP A 46 14.47 -15.80 -20.92
C TRP A 46 14.53 -17.20 -20.28
N CYS A 47 14.14 -17.35 -19.02
CA CYS A 47 14.30 -18.57 -18.24
C CYS A 47 13.23 -19.64 -18.56
N PRO A 48 13.59 -20.80 -19.13
CA PRO A 48 12.61 -21.81 -19.57
C PRO A 48 11.84 -22.49 -18.43
N TYR A 49 12.50 -22.70 -17.28
CA TYR A 49 11.91 -23.39 -16.12
C TYR A 49 11.15 -22.44 -15.19
N CYS A 50 11.41 -21.13 -15.30
CA CYS A 50 10.78 -20.12 -14.44
C CYS A 50 9.26 -20.05 -14.59
N LYS A 51 8.70 -20.38 -15.77
CA LYS A 51 7.24 -20.47 -15.94
C LYS A 51 6.59 -21.47 -14.97
N TYR A 52 7.28 -22.54 -14.57
CA TYR A 52 6.72 -23.52 -13.64
C TYR A 52 6.67 -22.98 -12.21
N ALA A 53 7.73 -22.29 -11.75
CA ALA A 53 7.75 -21.63 -10.45
C ALA A 53 6.69 -20.51 -10.39
N HIS A 54 6.56 -19.74 -11.48
CA HIS A 54 5.57 -18.69 -11.61
C HIS A 54 4.13 -19.24 -11.48
N VAL A 55 3.79 -20.28 -12.24
CA VAL A 55 2.48 -20.95 -12.15
C VAL A 55 2.26 -21.54 -10.76
N ALA A 56 3.25 -22.22 -10.19
CA ALA A 56 3.13 -22.82 -8.87
C ALA A 56 2.82 -21.76 -7.78
N LEU A 57 3.58 -20.65 -7.72
CA LEU A 57 3.33 -19.58 -6.74
C LEU A 57 1.96 -18.94 -6.91
N LYS A 58 1.56 -18.70 -8.17
CA LYS A 58 0.23 -18.17 -8.48
C LYS A 58 -0.87 -19.12 -8.02
N ASP A 59 -0.76 -20.41 -8.32
CA ASP A 59 -1.73 -21.42 -7.92
C ASP A 59 -1.83 -21.58 -6.39
N VAL A 60 -0.71 -21.43 -5.66
CA VAL A 60 -0.73 -21.43 -4.19
C VAL A 60 -1.39 -20.17 -3.65
N TYR A 61 -1.07 -18.99 -4.19
CA TYR A 61 -1.59 -17.71 -3.74
C TYR A 61 -3.08 -17.54 -4.04
N ASP A 62 -3.50 -17.82 -5.27
CA ASP A 62 -4.91 -17.73 -5.71
C ASP A 62 -5.81 -18.74 -4.97
N GLY A 63 -5.23 -19.81 -4.43
CA GLY A 63 -5.93 -20.75 -3.57
C GLY A 63 -6.43 -20.12 -2.26
N GLY A 64 -5.77 -19.06 -1.77
CA GLY A 64 -6.13 -18.36 -0.53
C GLY A 64 -6.03 -19.24 0.74
N GLU A 65 -5.32 -20.36 0.65
CA GLU A 65 -5.22 -21.36 1.72
C GLU A 65 -4.23 -20.96 2.82
N TYR A 66 -3.26 -20.10 2.50
CA TYR A 66 -2.14 -19.74 3.39
C TYR A 66 -2.03 -18.22 3.56
N PRO A 67 -1.70 -17.73 4.77
CA PRO A 67 -1.38 -16.33 4.98
C PRO A 67 0.06 -16.05 4.51
N PHE A 68 0.23 -15.79 3.22
CA PHE A 68 1.52 -15.39 2.67
C PHE A 68 1.38 -14.37 1.54
N TYR A 69 2.45 -13.62 1.31
CA TYR A 69 2.63 -12.78 0.14
C TYR A 69 3.88 -13.21 -0.61
N TYR A 70 3.95 -12.92 -1.91
CA TYR A 70 5.17 -13.13 -2.67
C TYR A 70 5.44 -12.00 -3.65
N VAL A 71 6.70 -11.89 -4.06
CA VAL A 71 7.13 -10.94 -5.07
C VAL A 71 8.01 -11.62 -6.11
N SER A 72 7.80 -11.30 -7.38
CA SER A 72 8.63 -11.76 -8.50
C SER A 72 9.75 -10.76 -8.75
N LEU A 73 11.00 -11.21 -8.56
CA LEU A 73 12.23 -10.48 -8.85
C LEU A 73 12.70 -10.82 -10.28
N ILE A 74 12.25 -10.04 -11.27
CA ILE A 74 12.63 -10.20 -12.69
C ILE A 74 14.01 -9.55 -12.92
N ILE A 75 15.07 -10.32 -12.73
CA ILE A 75 16.45 -9.80 -12.62
C ILE A 75 17.01 -9.26 -13.94
N ASP A 76 16.48 -9.67 -15.10
CA ASP A 76 16.94 -9.19 -16.41
C ASP A 76 16.23 -7.89 -16.84
N LYS A 77 15.21 -7.46 -16.10
CA LYS A 77 14.41 -6.25 -16.41
C LYS A 77 14.55 -5.15 -15.37
N ASN A 78 14.89 -5.50 -14.13
CA ASN A 78 14.95 -4.56 -13.02
C ASN A 78 16.28 -4.71 -12.27
N SER A 79 17.10 -3.65 -12.26
CA SER A 79 18.41 -3.64 -11.59
C SER A 79 18.30 -3.77 -10.07
N ARG A 80 17.23 -3.29 -9.45
CA ARG A 80 16.99 -3.47 -8.01
C ARG A 80 16.61 -4.91 -7.69
N ALA A 81 15.81 -5.54 -8.57
CA ALA A 81 15.55 -6.98 -8.47
C ALA A 81 16.85 -7.77 -8.60
N TYR A 82 17.72 -7.39 -9.55
CA TYR A 82 19.04 -7.98 -9.72
C TYR A 82 19.90 -7.83 -8.47
N SER A 83 20.02 -6.62 -7.91
CA SER A 83 20.79 -6.40 -6.67
C SER A 83 20.23 -7.19 -5.49
N ARG A 84 18.91 -7.22 -5.29
CA ARG A 84 18.30 -8.05 -4.25
C ARG A 84 18.62 -9.53 -4.43
N ALA A 85 18.60 -10.03 -5.65
CA ALA A 85 18.89 -11.43 -5.94
C ALA A 85 20.40 -11.76 -5.82
N VAL A 86 21.27 -10.91 -6.35
CA VAL A 86 22.70 -11.21 -6.52
C VAL A 86 23.53 -10.70 -5.35
N ASP A 87 23.30 -9.48 -4.89
CA ASP A 87 24.12 -8.85 -3.86
C ASP A 87 23.71 -9.35 -2.46
N ASP A 88 22.40 -9.48 -2.19
CA ASP A 88 21.92 -9.94 -0.88
C ASP A 88 21.84 -11.46 -0.79
N TYR A 89 21.33 -12.13 -1.83
CA TYR A 89 21.09 -13.58 -1.82
C TYR A 89 22.14 -14.41 -2.56
N ASN A 90 23.12 -13.80 -3.24
CA ASN A 90 24.18 -14.52 -3.93
C ASN A 90 23.64 -15.62 -4.87
N ILE A 91 22.64 -15.28 -5.70
CA ILE A 91 22.00 -16.27 -6.57
C ILE A 91 22.98 -16.89 -7.58
N TYR A 92 22.76 -18.18 -7.86
CA TYR A 92 23.55 -18.93 -8.83
C TYR A 92 22.70 -19.60 -9.92
N TYR A 93 21.51 -20.07 -9.55
CA TYR A 93 20.54 -20.67 -10.47
C TYR A 93 19.21 -19.92 -10.41
N ILE A 94 18.47 -19.96 -11.52
CA ILE A 94 17.06 -19.52 -11.58
C ILE A 94 16.22 -20.61 -12.29
N PRO A 95 14.93 -20.79 -11.92
CA PRO A 95 14.24 -20.10 -10.83
C PRO A 95 14.79 -20.49 -9.46
N THR A 96 14.90 -19.52 -8.55
CA THR A 96 15.15 -19.79 -7.12
C THR A 96 14.13 -19.02 -6.30
N VAL A 97 13.52 -19.68 -5.33
CA VAL A 97 12.51 -19.11 -4.44
C VAL A 97 13.02 -19.13 -3.01
N PHE A 98 13.02 -17.96 -2.37
CA PHE A 98 13.39 -17.74 -0.98
C PHE A 98 12.12 -17.62 -0.17
N PHE A 99 11.91 -18.56 0.75
CA PHE A 99 10.81 -18.52 1.69
C PHE A 99 11.31 -17.86 2.96
N ASP A 100 10.55 -16.86 3.42
CA ASP A 100 10.67 -16.31 4.76
C ASP A 100 12.04 -15.71 5.06
N GLY A 101 12.55 -14.93 4.10
CA GLY A 101 13.87 -14.30 4.17
C GLY A 101 15.06 -15.26 3.99
N GLY A 102 14.79 -16.43 3.40
CA GLY A 102 15.79 -17.47 3.16
C GLY A 102 15.91 -18.49 4.28
N TYR A 103 14.89 -18.61 5.14
CA TYR A 103 14.76 -19.74 6.06
C TYR A 103 14.76 -21.07 5.30
N SER A 104 13.99 -21.10 4.21
CA SER A 104 13.99 -22.19 3.24
C SER A 104 14.25 -21.64 1.84
N VAL A 105 15.01 -22.38 1.04
CA VAL A 105 15.36 -22.02 -0.34
C VAL A 105 15.09 -23.20 -1.25
N TYR A 106 14.42 -22.94 -2.38
CA TYR A 106 14.15 -23.96 -3.39
C TYR A 106 14.63 -23.52 -4.77
N VAL A 107 15.39 -24.40 -5.44
CA VAL A 107 16.00 -24.16 -6.75
C VAL A 107 15.35 -25.06 -7.81
N GLY A 108 15.00 -24.47 -8.94
CA GLY A 108 14.31 -25.14 -10.03
C GLY A 108 12.80 -25.17 -9.84
N ALA A 109 12.10 -25.66 -10.87
CA ALA A 109 10.67 -25.89 -10.82
C ALA A 109 10.22 -26.79 -11.98
N ASP A 110 9.12 -27.49 -11.74
CA ASP A 110 8.38 -28.33 -12.68
C ASP A 110 6.87 -28.28 -12.35
N THR A 111 6.08 -29.12 -13.02
CA THR A 111 4.61 -29.16 -12.86
C THR A 111 4.13 -29.65 -11.50
N SER A 112 5.00 -30.23 -10.67
CA SER A 112 4.68 -30.73 -9.32
C SER A 112 5.11 -29.78 -8.19
N THR A 113 5.72 -28.65 -8.53
CA THR A 113 6.38 -27.77 -7.57
C THR A 113 5.40 -27.04 -6.63
N ALA A 114 4.12 -26.91 -6.98
CA ALA A 114 3.13 -26.27 -6.13
C ALA A 114 3.01 -26.93 -4.74
N ASP A 115 2.99 -28.27 -4.68
CA ASP A 115 2.89 -29.01 -3.41
C ASP A 115 4.14 -28.81 -2.54
N ILE A 116 5.30 -28.65 -3.17
CA ILE A 116 6.55 -28.32 -2.46
C ILE A 116 6.46 -26.93 -1.84
N TYR A 117 5.95 -25.95 -2.59
CA TYR A 117 5.81 -24.59 -2.07
C TYR A 117 4.81 -24.50 -0.93
N ARG A 118 3.70 -25.26 -0.98
CA ARG A 118 2.75 -25.36 0.14
C ARG A 118 3.44 -25.83 1.42
N ASN A 119 4.20 -26.92 1.35
CA ASN A 119 4.93 -27.45 2.51
C ASN A 119 5.97 -26.44 3.04
N LEU A 120 6.73 -25.77 2.16
CA LEU A 120 7.73 -24.79 2.58
C LEU A 120 7.08 -23.55 3.24
N ILE A 121 5.90 -23.14 2.78
CA ILE A 121 5.13 -22.05 3.41
C ILE A 121 4.63 -22.47 4.80
N GLU A 122 4.13 -23.70 4.96
CA GLU A 122 3.71 -24.24 6.25
C GLU A 122 4.88 -24.33 7.25
N GLU A 123 6.03 -24.84 6.81
CA GLU A 123 7.23 -24.94 7.65
C GLU A 123 7.75 -23.57 8.09
N SER A 124 7.77 -22.60 7.18
CA SER A 124 8.13 -21.22 7.50
C SER A 124 7.13 -20.58 8.47
N GLY A 125 5.83 -20.69 8.17
CA GLY A 125 4.76 -20.09 8.96
C GLY A 125 4.63 -20.64 10.38
N ALA A 126 5.10 -21.87 10.61
CA ALA A 126 5.12 -22.51 11.93
C ALA A 126 6.29 -22.07 12.83
N ARG A 127 7.25 -21.27 12.34
CA ARG A 127 8.38 -20.80 13.16
C ARG A 127 7.91 -19.93 14.32
N GLY A 128 8.63 -19.96 15.43
CA GLY A 128 8.54 -18.90 16.43
C GLY A 128 9.22 -17.63 15.90
N VAL A 129 8.51 -16.51 15.95
CA VAL A 129 9.00 -15.17 15.55
C VAL A 129 8.77 -14.17 16.66
N ALA A 130 9.45 -13.03 16.61
CA ALA A 130 9.17 -11.92 17.50
C ALA A 130 7.74 -11.39 17.28
N SER A 131 7.09 -10.91 18.34
CA SER A 131 5.78 -10.28 18.26
C SER A 131 5.91 -8.88 17.69
N VAL A 132 5.89 -8.77 16.36
CA VAL A 132 5.84 -7.49 15.63
C VAL A 132 4.62 -7.46 14.74
N THR A 133 3.86 -6.37 14.82
CA THR A 133 2.62 -6.19 14.06
C THR A 133 2.77 -4.99 13.13
N PRO A 134 3.04 -5.23 11.84
CA PRO A 134 3.07 -4.16 10.86
C PRO A 134 1.65 -3.78 10.43
N SER A 135 1.43 -2.51 10.15
CA SER A 135 0.29 -2.02 9.37
C SER A 135 0.79 -1.09 8.26
N ILE A 136 0.08 -1.09 7.14
CA ILE A 136 0.43 -0.27 5.97
C ILE A 136 -0.83 0.31 5.35
N SER A 137 -0.77 1.57 4.94
CA SER A 137 -1.76 2.18 4.04
C SER A 137 -1.06 2.82 2.85
N ALA A 138 -1.68 2.69 1.68
CA ALA A 138 -1.21 3.28 0.44
C ALA A 138 -2.31 4.15 -0.16
N THR A 139 -1.99 5.39 -0.50
CA THR A 139 -2.91 6.36 -1.09
C THR A 139 -2.35 6.83 -2.43
N TRP A 140 -3.14 6.66 -3.49
CA TRP A 140 -2.77 7.12 -4.82
C TRP A 140 -2.81 8.64 -4.91
N MET A 141 -1.73 9.25 -5.40
CA MET A 141 -1.60 10.70 -5.53
C MET A 141 -1.72 11.21 -6.96
N GLY A 142 -1.99 10.32 -7.93
CA GLY A 142 -1.90 10.64 -9.36
C GLY A 142 -0.48 10.51 -9.91
N ASN A 143 -0.35 10.50 -11.24
CA ASN A 143 0.93 10.46 -11.96
C ASN A 143 1.90 9.38 -11.46
N SER A 144 1.41 8.15 -11.24
CA SER A 144 2.22 7.03 -10.72
C SER A 144 2.85 7.26 -9.35
N SER A 145 2.41 8.27 -8.59
CA SER A 145 2.89 8.57 -7.24
C SER A 145 1.96 7.99 -6.17
N ILE A 146 2.55 7.44 -5.11
CA ILE A 146 1.83 6.77 -4.02
C ILE A 146 2.38 7.27 -2.68
N LYS A 147 1.50 7.82 -1.84
CA LYS A 147 1.81 8.06 -0.42
C LYS A 147 1.65 6.75 0.33
N ILE A 148 2.68 6.36 1.07
CA ILE A 148 2.72 5.11 1.83
C ILE A 148 3.02 5.45 3.28
N ASP A 149 2.13 5.03 4.17
CA ASP A 149 2.30 5.11 5.61
C ASP A 149 2.51 3.68 6.13
N VAL A 150 3.63 3.44 6.79
CA VAL A 150 3.95 2.16 7.41
C VAL A 150 4.15 2.35 8.91
N VAL A 151 3.59 1.44 9.70
CA VAL A 151 3.68 1.43 11.15
C VAL A 151 4.08 0.03 11.58
N VAL A 152 4.99 -0.09 12.54
CA VAL A 152 5.42 -1.36 13.13
C VAL A 152 5.29 -1.24 14.63
N GLU A 153 4.39 -2.04 15.21
CA GLU A 153 4.18 -2.10 16.66
C GLU A 153 4.93 -3.31 17.21
N SER A 154 5.77 -3.08 18.23
CA SER A 154 6.40 -4.17 18.97
C SER A 154 5.50 -4.61 20.12
N GLY A 155 5.15 -5.90 20.13
CA GLY A 155 4.52 -6.58 21.27
C GLY A 155 5.54 -7.11 22.29
N GLU A 156 6.84 -6.91 22.03
CA GLU A 156 7.91 -7.36 22.90
C GLU A 156 8.17 -6.38 24.04
N VAL A 157 8.54 -6.90 25.22
CA VAL A 157 8.94 -6.05 26.36
C VAL A 157 10.38 -5.54 26.21
N LEU A 158 11.20 -6.26 25.44
CA LEU A 158 12.57 -5.88 25.14
C LEU A 158 12.64 -5.14 23.80
N PRO A 159 13.71 -4.36 23.55
CA PRO A 159 13.91 -3.74 22.26
C PRO A 159 13.99 -4.75 21.12
N TYR A 160 13.41 -4.38 19.98
CA TYR A 160 13.41 -5.13 18.73
C TYR A 160 14.31 -4.43 17.71
N ASP A 161 15.29 -5.15 17.18
CA ASP A 161 16.13 -4.73 16.06
C ASP A 161 15.78 -5.57 14.82
N GLY A 162 15.58 -4.90 13.69
CA GLY A 162 15.24 -5.56 12.44
C GLY A 162 15.35 -4.66 11.23
N TYR A 163 14.75 -5.07 10.13
CA TYR A 163 14.70 -4.33 8.88
C TYR A 163 13.28 -4.22 8.38
N VAL A 164 12.89 -3.02 7.96
CA VAL A 164 11.63 -2.77 7.25
C VAL A 164 11.94 -2.66 5.78
N ARG A 165 11.28 -3.51 4.98
CA ARG A 165 11.26 -3.38 3.52
C ARG A 165 9.83 -3.22 3.05
N VAL A 166 9.58 -2.15 2.31
CA VAL A 166 8.29 -1.91 1.66
C VAL A 166 8.48 -2.10 0.16
N TYR A 167 8.00 -3.22 -0.35
CA TYR A 167 8.04 -3.58 -1.76
C TYR A 167 6.87 -2.92 -2.49
N VAL A 168 7.13 -2.35 -3.66
CA VAL A 168 6.12 -1.94 -4.62
C VAL A 168 6.17 -2.89 -5.81
N ALA A 169 5.04 -3.51 -6.13
CA ALA A 169 4.95 -4.49 -7.21
C ALA A 169 3.66 -4.29 -8.02
N GLU A 170 3.71 -4.63 -9.32
CA GLU A 170 2.50 -4.77 -10.11
C GLU A 170 1.87 -6.14 -9.87
N ILE A 171 0.58 -6.19 -9.54
CA ILE A 171 -0.19 -7.43 -9.37
C ILE A 171 -0.08 -8.29 -10.64
N VAL A 172 -0.22 -7.67 -11.81
CA VAL A 172 0.09 -8.25 -13.12
C VAL A 172 0.98 -7.28 -13.89
N SER A 173 2.17 -7.73 -14.32
CA SER A 173 3.10 -6.87 -15.06
C SER A 173 2.43 -6.22 -16.29
N SER A 174 2.35 -4.89 -16.32
CA SER A 174 1.94 -4.10 -17.48
C SER A 174 3.14 -3.74 -18.38
N LEU A 175 4.36 -3.82 -17.85
CA LEU A 175 5.63 -3.52 -18.54
C LEU A 175 6.07 -4.55 -19.60
N GLY A 176 5.20 -5.50 -19.93
CA GLY A 176 5.48 -6.57 -20.89
C GLY A 176 6.48 -7.62 -20.39
N TRP A 177 6.73 -7.70 -19.08
CA TRP A 177 7.59 -8.73 -18.49
C TRP A 177 6.81 -10.03 -18.40
N LYS A 178 7.14 -10.94 -19.31
CA LYS A 178 6.47 -12.23 -19.47
C LYS A 178 7.44 -13.37 -19.21
N ASP A 179 6.92 -14.48 -18.71
CA ASP A 179 7.66 -15.72 -18.66
C ASP A 179 7.79 -16.36 -20.05
N THR A 180 8.53 -17.47 -20.13
CA THR A 180 8.71 -18.21 -21.38
C THR A 180 7.47 -18.99 -21.83
N GLY A 181 6.42 -19.05 -21.01
CA GLY A 181 5.08 -19.49 -21.39
C GLY A 181 4.23 -18.41 -22.05
N GLY A 182 4.65 -17.15 -21.99
CA GLY A 182 3.95 -15.99 -22.55
C GLY A 182 3.01 -15.30 -21.56
N GLU A 183 2.97 -15.73 -20.31
CA GLU A 183 2.15 -15.15 -19.26
C GLU A 183 2.89 -13.97 -18.60
N PRO A 184 2.22 -12.83 -18.37
CA PRO A 184 2.80 -11.73 -17.60
C PRO A 184 3.12 -12.17 -16.16
N TYR A 185 4.28 -11.77 -15.65
CA TYR A 185 4.63 -12.05 -14.25
C TYR A 185 3.65 -11.39 -13.28
N THR A 186 3.26 -12.12 -12.25
CA THR A 186 2.46 -11.63 -11.12
C THR A 186 3.33 -11.10 -10.00
N PHE A 187 2.84 -10.08 -9.28
CA PHE A 187 3.58 -9.36 -8.23
C PHE A 187 4.99 -8.98 -8.68
N ALA A 188 5.08 -8.43 -9.89
CA ALA A 188 6.33 -8.04 -10.52
C ALA A 188 6.96 -6.86 -9.76
N PHE A 189 8.12 -7.09 -9.14
CA PHE A 189 8.81 -6.10 -8.33
C PHE A 189 9.23 -4.88 -9.16
N LEU A 190 8.86 -3.69 -8.68
CA LEU A 190 9.28 -2.40 -9.22
C LEU A 190 10.42 -1.81 -8.39
N ASP A 191 10.18 -1.58 -7.11
CA ASP A 191 11.09 -0.83 -6.25
C ASP A 191 10.82 -1.06 -4.76
N PHE A 192 11.76 -0.60 -3.93
CA PHE A 192 11.57 -0.43 -2.49
C PHE A 192 11.15 1.00 -2.17
N ALA A 193 9.94 1.19 -1.63
CA ALA A 193 9.55 2.49 -1.07
C ALA A 193 10.26 2.79 0.27
N VAL A 194 10.58 1.74 1.02
CA VAL A 194 11.37 1.78 2.26
C VAL A 194 12.28 0.55 2.27
N ASN A 195 13.56 0.73 2.65
CA ASN A 195 14.51 -0.36 2.85
C ASN A 195 15.56 0.09 3.86
N GLU A 196 15.27 -0.08 5.16
CA GLU A 196 16.16 0.39 6.22
C GLU A 196 16.09 -0.44 7.49
N GLN A 197 17.14 -0.33 8.29
CA GLN A 197 17.19 -0.92 9.62
C GLN A 197 16.32 -0.11 10.58
N ILE A 198 15.64 -0.79 11.48
CA ILE A 198 14.80 -0.20 12.52
C ILE A 198 15.24 -0.70 13.90
N HIS A 199 15.00 0.16 14.88
CA HIS A 199 15.12 -0.15 16.31
C HIS A 199 13.84 0.33 16.98
N ILE A 200 13.15 -0.57 17.67
CA ILE A 200 11.91 -0.28 18.38
C ILE A 200 12.13 -0.64 19.84
N GLU A 201 12.03 0.34 20.73
CA GLU A 201 12.01 0.07 22.17
C GLU A 201 10.81 -0.83 22.53
N GLY A 202 10.92 -1.61 23.61
CA GLY A 202 9.86 -2.55 23.99
C GLY A 202 8.50 -1.87 24.17
N MET A 203 7.44 -2.47 23.62
CA MET A 203 6.06 -1.97 23.64
C MET A 203 5.90 -0.58 23.01
N GLN A 204 6.79 -0.19 22.08
CA GLN A 204 6.69 1.05 21.31
C GLN A 204 6.35 0.78 19.85
N THR A 205 6.17 1.89 19.13
CA THR A 205 5.80 1.91 17.71
C THR A 205 6.85 2.66 16.93
N TRP A 206 7.24 2.10 15.79
CA TRP A 206 7.96 2.82 14.75
C TRP A 206 6.99 3.14 13.61
N ASN A 207 7.10 4.33 13.01
CA ASN A 207 6.28 4.71 11.87
C ASN A 207 7.09 5.53 10.87
N LYS A 208 6.65 5.48 9.61
CA LYS A 208 7.23 6.27 8.52
C LYS A 208 6.19 6.54 7.44
N THR A 209 6.19 7.78 6.97
CA THR A 209 5.45 8.20 5.76
C THR A 209 6.45 8.49 4.65
N VAL A 210 6.21 7.96 3.46
CA VAL A 210 6.99 8.23 2.25
C VAL A 210 6.06 8.48 1.07
N VAL A 211 6.48 9.34 0.13
CA VAL A 211 5.86 9.44 -1.18
C VAL A 211 6.79 8.74 -2.16
N TRP A 212 6.35 7.60 -2.69
CA TRP A 212 7.07 6.85 -3.71
C TRP A 212 6.66 7.33 -5.10
N ASP A 213 7.64 7.58 -5.96
CA ASP A 213 7.46 8.05 -7.34
C ASP A 213 7.74 6.89 -8.31
N GLY A 214 6.68 6.38 -8.94
CA GLY A 214 6.74 5.32 -9.94
C GLY A 214 6.94 5.81 -11.38
N GLY A 215 7.21 7.10 -11.60
CA GLY A 215 7.25 7.70 -12.93
C GLY A 215 8.25 7.04 -13.90
N GLU A 216 9.32 6.43 -13.40
CA GLU A 216 10.28 5.70 -14.24
C GLU A 216 9.72 4.41 -14.86
N PHE A 217 8.62 3.89 -14.32
CA PHE A 217 7.90 2.72 -14.84
C PHE A 217 6.75 3.11 -15.79
N GLY A 218 6.61 4.39 -16.12
CA GLY A 218 5.55 4.90 -16.99
C GLY A 218 4.22 5.09 -16.26
N GLU A 219 3.11 4.92 -17.00
CA GLU A 219 1.76 5.09 -16.45
C GLU A 219 1.34 3.83 -15.70
N LEU A 220 1.33 3.93 -14.37
CA LEU A 220 0.86 2.89 -13.47
C LEU A 220 -0.62 3.09 -13.16
N SER A 221 -1.29 2.00 -12.76
CA SER A 221 -2.70 2.00 -12.36
C SER A 221 -2.83 1.56 -10.90
N PRO A 222 -3.58 2.29 -10.04
CA PRO A 222 -3.64 2.02 -8.61
C PRO A 222 -4.19 0.62 -8.30
N GLU A 223 -5.16 0.14 -9.06
CA GLU A 223 -5.75 -1.19 -8.89
C GLU A 223 -4.83 -2.34 -9.31
N ASN A 224 -3.77 -2.06 -10.07
CA ASN A 224 -2.76 -3.04 -10.47
C ASN A 224 -1.49 -2.99 -9.61
N ILE A 225 -1.47 -2.21 -8.52
CA ILE A 225 -0.31 -2.11 -7.63
C ILE A 225 -0.61 -2.79 -6.30
N MET A 226 0.39 -3.49 -5.78
CA MET A 226 0.41 -3.98 -4.41
C MET A 226 1.66 -3.45 -3.69
N VAL A 227 1.44 -2.87 -2.52
CA VAL A 227 2.50 -2.41 -1.63
C VAL A 227 2.58 -3.38 -0.45
N MET A 228 3.75 -3.96 -0.20
CA MET A 228 3.95 -4.99 0.82
C MET A 228 5.01 -4.53 1.83
N ALA A 229 4.62 -4.34 3.09
CA ALA A 229 5.57 -4.13 4.18
C ALA A 229 5.98 -5.48 4.78
N VAL A 230 7.28 -5.72 4.82
CA VAL A 230 7.88 -6.96 5.32
C VAL A 230 8.90 -6.60 6.38
N ILE A 231 8.76 -7.24 7.54
CA ILE A 231 9.62 -7.04 8.70
C ILE A 231 10.57 -8.23 8.77
N PHE A 232 11.84 -7.98 8.53
CA PHE A 232 12.90 -8.97 8.71
C PHE A 232 13.53 -8.79 10.09
N ASN A 233 13.86 -9.88 10.76
CA ASN A 233 14.58 -9.82 12.02
C ASN A 233 16.02 -9.32 11.82
N GLY A 234 16.64 -8.84 12.89
CA GLY A 234 18.03 -8.40 12.89
C GLY A 234 19.05 -9.55 13.04
N GLU A 235 18.59 -10.79 13.21
CA GLU A 235 19.45 -11.95 13.42
C GLU A 235 19.97 -12.48 12.09
N LYS A 236 21.30 -12.49 11.95
CA LYS A 236 21.96 -13.05 10.79
C LYS A 236 22.04 -14.57 10.92
N HIS A 237 21.50 -15.26 9.93
CA HIS A 237 21.64 -16.71 9.74
C HIS A 237 22.46 -17.00 8.48
N GLN A 238 23.21 -18.10 8.48
CA GLN A 238 23.91 -18.56 7.28
C GLN A 238 22.91 -19.27 6.36
N GLY A 239 22.58 -18.65 5.22
CA GLY A 239 21.79 -19.25 4.16
C GLY A 239 22.66 -19.78 3.02
N TYR A 240 22.09 -20.66 2.19
CA TYR A 240 22.74 -21.18 0.98
C TYR A 240 21.75 -21.19 -0.18
N THR A 241 22.08 -20.48 -1.26
CA THR A 241 21.22 -20.43 -2.44
C THR A 241 21.27 -21.73 -3.25
N VAL A 242 22.34 -22.50 -3.11
CA VAL A 242 22.41 -23.87 -3.63
C VAL A 242 22.56 -24.81 -2.43
N PRO A 243 21.46 -25.21 -1.78
CA PRO A 243 21.53 -26.08 -0.61
C PRO A 243 22.24 -27.41 -0.93
N PRO A 244 23.00 -27.98 0.03
CA PRO A 244 23.12 -27.49 1.41
C PRO A 244 24.24 -26.46 1.65
N ASP A 245 25.24 -26.31 0.77
CA ASP A 245 26.48 -25.60 1.08
C ASP A 245 27.04 -24.70 -0.05
N GLY A 246 26.33 -24.59 -1.18
CA GLY A 246 26.72 -23.75 -2.31
C GLY A 246 26.11 -22.34 -2.24
N SER A 247 26.88 -21.35 -2.71
CA SER A 247 26.48 -19.93 -2.78
C SER A 247 25.93 -19.38 -1.45
N PRO A 248 26.80 -19.20 -0.43
CA PRO A 248 26.40 -18.71 0.88
C PRO A 248 25.90 -17.26 0.82
N PHE A 249 24.92 -16.94 1.67
CA PHE A 249 24.42 -15.58 1.87
C PHE A 249 24.00 -15.32 3.32
N ASP A 250 23.78 -14.06 3.66
CA ASP A 250 23.30 -13.64 4.97
C ASP A 250 21.76 -13.62 4.97
N ALA A 251 21.15 -14.65 5.55
CA ALA A 251 19.71 -14.75 5.68
C ALA A 251 19.24 -13.98 6.92
N TYR A 252 18.17 -13.21 6.76
CA TYR A 252 17.44 -12.54 7.82
C TYR A 252 16.02 -13.00 7.68
N TYR A 253 15.44 -13.63 8.70
CA TYR A 253 14.12 -14.24 8.55
C TYR A 253 13.02 -13.22 8.72
N VAL A 254 11.87 -13.48 8.11
CA VAL A 254 10.72 -12.57 8.18
C VAL A 254 9.98 -12.83 9.49
N ASP A 255 9.74 -11.79 10.27
CA ASP A 255 8.92 -11.90 11.49
C ASP A 255 7.45 -11.59 11.20
N ASN A 256 7.15 -10.76 10.18
CA ASN A 256 5.78 -10.56 9.72
C ASN A 256 5.72 -9.83 8.35
N ALA A 257 4.57 -9.95 7.67
CA ALA A 257 4.29 -9.23 6.44
C ALA A 257 2.82 -8.78 6.33
N VAL A 258 2.60 -7.64 5.70
CA VAL A 258 1.27 -7.07 5.42
C VAL A 258 1.29 -6.38 4.05
N ALA A 259 0.14 -6.34 3.37
CA ALA A 259 0.02 -5.67 2.08
C ALA A 259 -1.20 -4.74 2.01
N SER A 260 -1.11 -3.73 1.16
CA SER A 260 -2.22 -2.87 0.78
C SER A 260 -2.19 -2.60 -0.73
N VAL A 261 -3.38 -2.58 -1.34
CA VAL A 261 -3.57 -1.98 -2.66
C VAL A 261 -3.79 -0.47 -2.45
N PRO A 262 -3.21 0.41 -3.28
CA PRO A 262 -3.47 1.84 -3.18
C PRO A 262 -4.95 2.19 -3.28
N SER A 263 -5.44 2.97 -2.32
CA SER A 263 -6.78 3.55 -2.38
C SER A 263 -6.76 4.93 -3.02
N MET A 264 -7.86 5.31 -3.67
CA MET A 264 -8.05 6.69 -4.12
C MET A 264 -8.42 7.59 -2.95
N ASP A 265 -7.95 8.84 -3.00
CA ASP A 265 -8.44 9.88 -2.11
C ASP A 265 -9.77 10.44 -2.63
N GLU A 266 -10.79 10.42 -1.78
CA GLU A 266 -12.14 10.91 -2.07
C GLU A 266 -12.49 12.10 -1.16
N THR A 267 -11.56 12.55 -0.32
CA THR A 267 -11.80 13.61 0.66
C THR A 267 -11.48 14.97 0.04
N PRO A 268 -12.45 15.91 -0.03
CA PRO A 268 -12.17 17.24 -0.54
C PRO A 268 -11.31 18.06 0.43
N PRO A 269 -10.42 18.93 -0.09
CA PRO A 269 -9.67 19.88 0.74
C PRO A 269 -10.55 20.75 1.63
N GLN A 270 -10.06 21.07 2.83
CA GLN A 270 -10.66 22.10 3.69
C GLN A 270 -10.17 23.49 3.23
N VAL A 271 -11.07 24.46 3.15
CA VAL A 271 -10.77 25.81 2.65
C VAL A 271 -11.30 26.88 3.62
N GLU A 272 -10.41 27.76 4.08
CA GLU A 272 -10.75 28.89 4.94
C GLU A 272 -10.20 30.20 4.36
N ILE A 273 -11.08 31.18 4.14
CA ILE A 273 -10.67 32.55 3.78
C ILE A 273 -10.22 33.27 5.06
N THR A 274 -8.92 33.51 5.17
CA THR A 274 -8.30 34.11 6.37
C THR A 274 -8.19 35.63 6.27
N ALA A 275 -8.21 36.18 5.05
CA ALA A 275 -8.33 37.61 4.80
C ALA A 275 -9.14 37.87 3.51
N PRO A 276 -10.04 38.87 3.51
CA PRO A 276 -10.47 39.64 4.67
C PRO A 276 -11.25 38.78 5.67
N LYS A 277 -11.19 39.09 6.96
CA LYS A 277 -12.00 38.42 7.98
C LYS A 277 -13.47 38.81 7.83
N GLY A 278 -14.36 37.82 7.94
CA GLY A 278 -15.80 38.04 7.94
C GLY A 278 -16.23 39.06 9.00
N GLY A 279 -17.00 40.06 8.59
CA GLY A 279 -17.53 41.09 9.49
C GLY A 279 -16.62 42.30 9.74
N TYR A 280 -15.44 42.36 9.13
CA TYR A 280 -14.46 43.44 9.36
C TYR A 280 -14.45 44.50 8.26
N LEU A 281 -14.09 45.73 8.67
CA LEU A 281 -13.70 46.81 7.78
C LEU A 281 -12.20 46.71 7.45
N TYR A 282 -11.89 46.72 6.15
CA TYR A 282 -10.54 46.85 5.62
C TYR A 282 -10.40 48.17 4.86
N LEU A 283 -9.33 48.92 5.15
CA LEU A 283 -8.95 50.13 4.42
C LEU A 283 -7.55 49.93 3.85
N PHE A 284 -7.39 50.01 2.53
CA PHE A 284 -6.10 49.91 1.82
C PHE A 284 -5.25 48.70 2.27
N ARG A 285 -5.86 47.50 2.28
CA ARG A 285 -5.31 46.21 2.77
C ARG A 285 -5.14 46.05 4.29
N LYS A 286 -5.50 47.04 5.09
CA LYS A 286 -5.36 46.97 6.55
C LYS A 286 -6.69 46.62 7.21
N GLU A 287 -6.70 45.57 8.02
CA GLU A 287 -7.80 45.27 8.94
C GLU A 287 -7.94 46.41 9.96
N ILE A 288 -9.14 46.98 10.11
CA ILE A 288 -9.41 48.12 10.99
C ILE A 288 -10.18 47.69 12.23
N MET A 289 -11.40 47.15 12.05
CA MET A 289 -12.27 46.75 13.16
C MET A 289 -13.41 45.85 12.67
N ASN A 290 -13.99 45.06 13.59
CA ASN A 290 -15.22 44.31 13.33
C ASN A 290 -16.42 45.28 13.37
N ILE A 291 -17.21 45.30 12.29
CA ILE A 291 -18.42 46.12 12.13
C ILE A 291 -19.67 45.26 11.88
N GLY A 292 -19.57 43.93 12.01
CA GLY A 292 -20.66 42.98 11.73
C GLY A 292 -20.98 42.75 10.25
N LYS A 293 -20.30 43.46 9.33
CA LYS A 293 -20.38 43.27 7.87
C LYS A 293 -18.98 43.36 7.27
N THR A 294 -18.64 42.49 6.33
CA THR A 294 -17.36 42.57 5.61
C THR A 294 -17.39 43.74 4.63
N MET A 295 -16.51 44.72 4.83
CA MET A 295 -16.42 45.91 3.96
C MET A 295 -14.97 46.23 3.63
N VAL A 296 -14.69 46.51 2.37
CA VAL A 296 -13.34 46.77 1.85
C VAL A 296 -13.34 48.10 1.09
N ILE A 297 -12.38 48.98 1.41
CA ILE A 297 -12.14 50.22 0.68
C ILE A 297 -10.69 50.24 0.17
N GLY A 298 -10.52 50.36 -1.14
CA GLY A 298 -9.24 50.18 -1.83
C GLY A 298 -8.89 48.70 -2.03
N LYS A 299 -7.76 48.45 -2.70
CA LYS A 299 -7.29 47.09 -2.97
C LYS A 299 -7.20 46.24 -1.70
N VAL A 300 -7.41 44.93 -1.85
CA VAL A 300 -7.42 43.95 -0.75
C VAL A 300 -6.66 42.69 -1.15
N ASP A 301 -6.00 42.08 -0.17
CA ASP A 301 -5.38 40.77 -0.33
C ASP A 301 -6.36 39.70 0.17
N ILE A 302 -6.73 38.78 -0.72
CA ILE A 302 -7.53 37.60 -0.42
C ILE A 302 -6.57 36.47 -0.09
N ALA A 303 -6.52 36.09 1.19
CA ALA A 303 -5.64 35.04 1.69
C ALA A 303 -6.46 33.82 2.10
N VAL A 304 -6.00 32.64 1.68
CA VAL A 304 -6.68 31.36 1.91
C VAL A 304 -5.75 30.40 2.61
N GLN A 305 -6.27 29.71 3.62
CA GLN A 305 -5.69 28.49 4.14
C GLN A 305 -6.43 27.32 3.50
N ALA A 306 -5.69 26.45 2.82
CA ALA A 306 -6.21 25.22 2.24
C ALA A 306 -5.39 24.05 2.78
N ILE A 307 -6.07 23.00 3.24
CA ILE A 307 -5.44 21.82 3.82
C ILE A 307 -6.09 20.58 3.23
N ASP A 308 -5.25 19.62 2.85
CA ASP A 308 -5.63 18.26 2.52
C ASP A 308 -4.56 17.33 3.09
N ASP A 309 -4.97 16.40 3.98
CA ASP A 309 -4.03 15.54 4.70
C ASP A 309 -3.69 14.26 3.90
N ALA A 310 -4.53 13.89 2.94
CA ALA A 310 -4.42 12.64 2.19
C ALA A 310 -3.42 12.79 1.03
N THR A 311 -3.70 13.69 0.09
CA THR A 311 -2.90 13.90 -1.13
C THR A 311 -2.31 15.30 -1.25
N GLY A 312 -2.77 16.25 -0.45
CA GLY A 312 -2.29 17.63 -0.44
C GLY A 312 -2.93 18.50 -1.51
N VAL A 313 -2.79 19.82 -1.36
CA VAL A 313 -3.46 20.80 -2.24
C VAL A 313 -2.62 21.11 -3.47
N ALA A 314 -3.12 20.78 -4.66
CA ALA A 314 -2.47 21.09 -5.94
C ALA A 314 -2.58 22.57 -6.32
N LYS A 315 -3.74 23.19 -6.08
CA LYS A 315 -3.99 24.60 -6.39
C LYS A 315 -5.17 25.18 -5.64
N VAL A 316 -5.19 26.51 -5.50
CA VAL A 316 -6.35 27.31 -5.08
C VAL A 316 -6.72 28.28 -6.18
N SER A 317 -7.98 28.23 -6.61
CA SER A 317 -8.56 29.10 -7.63
C SER A 317 -9.47 30.14 -6.98
N PHE A 318 -9.32 31.40 -7.36
CA PHE A 318 -10.03 32.56 -6.84
C PHE A 318 -11.04 33.06 -7.88
N TYR A 319 -12.26 33.34 -7.43
CA TYR A 319 -13.35 33.84 -8.26
C TYR A 319 -14.01 35.05 -7.62
N VAL A 320 -14.52 35.95 -8.46
CA VAL A 320 -15.41 37.05 -8.07
C VAL A 320 -16.68 36.94 -8.89
N ASP A 321 -17.83 36.84 -8.23
CA ASP A 321 -19.16 36.69 -8.88
C ASP A 321 -19.21 35.58 -9.95
N GLY A 322 -18.47 34.49 -9.71
CA GLY A 322 -18.35 33.36 -10.63
C GLY A 322 -17.29 33.52 -11.73
N GLU A 323 -16.70 34.70 -11.93
CA GLU A 323 -15.61 34.94 -12.86
C GLU A 323 -14.26 34.51 -12.27
N ALA A 324 -13.48 33.71 -13.00
CA ALA A 324 -12.16 33.27 -12.56
C ALA A 324 -11.15 34.44 -12.58
N LYS A 325 -10.43 34.63 -11.47
CA LYS A 325 -9.47 35.73 -11.29
C LYS A 325 -8.02 35.26 -11.19
N SER A 326 -7.75 34.26 -10.37
CA SER A 326 -6.37 33.77 -10.16
C SER A 326 -6.34 32.30 -9.81
N VAL A 327 -5.21 31.66 -10.07
CA VAL A 327 -4.91 30.29 -9.66
C VAL A 327 -3.52 30.30 -9.04
N VAL A 328 -3.42 29.83 -7.80
CA VAL A 328 -2.18 29.77 -7.03
C VAL A 328 -1.87 28.31 -6.69
N SER A 329 -0.73 27.81 -7.17
CA SER A 329 -0.34 26.39 -7.03
C SER A 329 0.61 26.11 -5.87
N SER A 330 0.99 27.11 -5.08
CA SER A 330 1.86 26.92 -3.91
C SER A 330 1.53 27.92 -2.80
N PRO A 331 1.65 27.50 -1.52
CA PRO A 331 1.42 28.41 -0.40
C PRO A 331 2.53 29.48 -0.30
N PRO A 332 2.21 30.70 0.20
CA PRO A 332 0.90 31.12 0.68
C PRO A 332 -0.11 31.35 -0.46
N TYR A 333 -1.32 30.80 -0.32
CA TYR A 333 -2.39 30.95 -1.30
C TYR A 333 -3.04 32.32 -1.16
N GLN A 334 -2.55 33.28 -1.96
CA GLN A 334 -2.97 34.67 -1.87
C GLN A 334 -3.15 35.29 -3.26
N TRP A 335 -4.23 36.06 -3.42
CA TRP A 335 -4.50 36.87 -4.59
C TRP A 335 -4.83 38.32 -4.17
N THR A 336 -4.29 39.31 -4.88
CA THR A 336 -4.62 40.72 -4.64
C THR A 336 -5.72 41.14 -5.60
N TRP A 337 -6.84 41.61 -5.03
CA TRP A 337 -7.91 42.26 -5.79
C TRP A 337 -7.65 43.76 -5.84
N ASP A 338 -7.25 44.25 -7.02
CA ASP A 338 -6.98 45.66 -7.32
C ASP A 338 -7.78 46.23 -8.52
N GLU A 339 -8.63 45.42 -9.13
CA GLU A 339 -9.56 45.81 -10.19
C GLU A 339 -10.69 46.72 -9.66
N PHE A 340 -11.18 47.63 -10.51
CA PHE A 340 -12.32 48.49 -10.20
C PHE A 340 -13.55 47.64 -9.85
N ALA A 341 -14.10 47.86 -8.65
CA ALA A 341 -15.26 47.14 -8.14
C ALA A 341 -16.00 48.04 -7.14
N ILE A 342 -17.31 48.18 -7.33
CA ILE A 342 -18.18 48.93 -6.41
C ILE A 342 -19.47 48.15 -6.20
N GLY A 343 -19.75 47.81 -4.95
CA GLY A 343 -21.01 47.16 -4.57
C GLY A 343 -20.79 45.90 -3.75
N ASN A 344 -21.87 45.12 -3.61
CA ASN A 344 -21.76 43.80 -3.00
C ASN A 344 -21.23 42.83 -4.07
N HIS A 345 -20.25 42.03 -3.67
CA HIS A 345 -19.66 40.99 -4.49
C HIS A 345 -19.48 39.72 -3.66
N GLU A 346 -19.48 38.58 -4.33
CA GLU A 346 -19.11 37.29 -3.74
C GLU A 346 -17.68 36.93 -4.15
N ILE A 347 -16.84 36.66 -3.16
CA ILE A 347 -15.57 35.96 -3.38
C ILE A 347 -15.83 34.48 -3.17
N ARG A 348 -15.44 33.65 -4.14
CA ARG A 348 -15.42 32.20 -4.00
C ARG A 348 -14.00 31.69 -4.21
N THR A 349 -13.54 30.82 -3.32
CA THR A 349 -12.22 30.18 -3.39
C THR A 349 -12.42 28.68 -3.46
N VAL A 350 -11.78 28.02 -4.42
CA VAL A 350 -11.85 26.57 -4.64
C VAL A 350 -10.44 26.00 -4.54
N ALA A 351 -10.20 25.12 -3.57
CA ALA A 351 -8.98 24.34 -3.51
C ALA A 351 -9.19 22.99 -4.20
N THR A 352 -8.23 22.59 -5.03
CA THR A 352 -8.20 21.28 -5.69
C THR A 352 -7.00 20.50 -5.16
N ASP A 353 -7.19 19.24 -4.75
CA ASP A 353 -6.10 18.35 -4.35
C ASP A 353 -5.32 17.76 -5.55
N MET A 354 -4.38 16.85 -5.29
CA MET A 354 -3.56 16.21 -6.34
C MET A 354 -4.32 15.20 -7.21
N VAL A 355 -5.47 14.70 -6.76
CA VAL A 355 -6.29 13.70 -7.48
C VAL A 355 -7.57 14.27 -8.07
N GLY A 356 -7.85 15.56 -7.86
CA GLY A 356 -8.95 16.32 -8.45
C GLY A 356 -10.15 16.55 -7.54
N ASN A 357 -10.13 16.21 -6.25
CA ASN A 357 -11.23 16.58 -5.35
C ASN A 357 -11.20 18.10 -5.08
N GLU A 358 -12.39 18.69 -4.99
CA GLU A 358 -12.56 20.13 -4.84
C GLU A 358 -13.29 20.50 -3.55
N GLY A 359 -12.61 21.29 -2.72
CA GLY A 359 -13.19 21.99 -1.57
C GLY A 359 -13.40 23.46 -1.90
N SER A 360 -14.42 24.11 -1.33
CA SER A 360 -14.64 25.53 -1.57
C SER A 360 -15.18 26.29 -0.37
N ASN A 361 -14.94 27.59 -0.38
CA ASN A 361 -15.48 28.55 0.59
C ASN A 361 -15.88 29.84 -0.14
N SER A 362 -16.90 30.52 0.34
CA SER A 362 -17.40 31.76 -0.21
C SER A 362 -17.58 32.81 0.89
N MET A 363 -17.38 34.08 0.53
CA MET A 363 -17.77 35.20 1.38
C MET A 363 -18.38 36.34 0.58
N GLU A 364 -19.44 36.92 1.13
CA GLU A 364 -20.00 38.17 0.62
C GLU A 364 -19.30 39.37 1.27
N LEU A 365 -19.04 40.40 0.49
CA LEU A 365 -18.49 41.66 0.99
C LEU A 365 -18.99 42.86 0.18
N LEU A 366 -18.94 44.04 0.80
CA LEU A 366 -19.12 45.32 0.13
C LEU A 366 -17.73 45.88 -0.19
N ILE A 367 -17.40 46.09 -1.47
CA ILE A 367 -16.11 46.64 -1.88
C ILE A 367 -16.26 47.95 -2.63
N ILE A 368 -15.27 48.83 -2.46
CA ILE A 368 -15.12 50.10 -3.19
C ILE A 368 -13.64 50.22 -3.57
N ILE A 369 -13.30 49.89 -4.82
CA ILE A 369 -12.01 50.16 -5.46
C ILE A 369 -12.26 51.18 -6.58
N LEU A 370 -11.56 52.31 -6.52
CA LEU A 370 -11.71 53.45 -7.44
C LEU A 370 -10.59 53.50 -8.47
#